data_AF-A0A1F8M7B6-F1
#
_entry.id   AF-A0A1F8M7B6-F1
#
_cell.length_a   1.000
_cell.length_b   1.000
_cell.length_c   1.000
_cell.angle_alpha   90.00
_cell.angle_beta   90.00
_cell.angle_gamma   90.00
#
_symmetry.space_group_name_H-M   'P 1'
#
loop_
_entity.id
_entity.type
_entity.pdbx_description
1 polymer ?
#
loop_
_entity_poly.entity_id
_entity_poly.type
_entity_poly.pdbx_seq_one_letter_code
_entity_poly.pdbx_strand_id
1 'polypeptide(L)'
;MVVTSINLVLCIIILALGIWAFIKKKWDVPLYIGIAFGLFGVSHTLTLMGLAASLDAFVIVIRVIAYLLVIVALCRILMKK
;
A
#
# COMPACT_ATOMS: atom_id res chain seq x y z
N MET A 1 -0.52 -0.96 -18.73
CA MET A 1 0.89 -1.38 -18.65
C MET A 1 1.78 -0.26 -18.11
N VAL A 2 2.01 0.85 -18.84
CA VAL A 2 2.91 1.94 -18.38
C VAL A 2 2.50 2.52 -17.02
N VAL A 3 1.23 2.91 -16.86
CA VAL A 3 0.70 3.44 -15.59
C VAL A 3 0.86 2.45 -14.44
N THR A 4 0.56 1.17 -14.69
CA THR A 4 0.69 0.09 -13.71
C THR A 4 2.13 -0.07 -13.22
N SER A 5 3.10 0.00 -14.12
CA SER A 5 4.53 -0.07 -13.79
C SER A 5 5.00 1.14 -12.97
N ILE A 6 4.58 2.35 -13.34
CA ILE A 6 4.89 3.57 -12.58
C ILE A 6 4.32 3.46 -11.16
N ASN A 7 3.06 3.06 -11.03
CA ASN A 7 2.42 2.87 -9.74
C ASN A 7 3.14 1.82 -8.89
N LEU A 8 3.61 0.73 -9.48
CA LEU A 8 4.39 -0.28 -8.77
C LEU A 8 5.70 0.30 -8.21
N VAL A 9 6.44 1.07 -9.01
CA VAL A 9 7.68 1.74 -8.56
C VAL A 9 7.37 2.69 -7.39
N LEU A 10 6.33 3.51 -7.50
CA LEU A 10 5.92 4.41 -6.43
C LEU A 10 5.50 3.65 -5.16
N CYS A 11 4.78 2.53 -5.30
CA CYS A 11 4.40 1.67 -4.17
C CYS A 11 5.64 1.15 -3.42
N ILE A 12 6.67 0.71 -4.14
CA ILE A 12 7.93 0.23 -3.55
C ILE A 12 8.64 1.36 -2.81
N ILE A 13 8.74 2.55 -3.42
CA ILE A 13 9.36 3.73 -2.79
C ILE A 13 8.62 4.11 -1.50
N ILE A 14 7.28 4.19 -1.54
CA ILE A 14 6.47 4.55 -0.37
C ILE A 14 6.56 3.47 0.72
N LEU A 15 6.57 2.19 0.36
CA LEU A 15 6.78 1.10 1.31
C LEU A 15 8.14 1.23 2.00
N ALA A 16 9.22 1.46 1.24
CA ALA A 16 10.57 1.66 1.78
C ALA A 16 10.64 2.87 2.72
N LEU A 17 10.05 4.00 2.32
CA LEU A 17 9.97 5.21 3.15
C LEU A 17 9.13 5.00 4.42
N GLY A 18 8.00 4.28 4.32
CA GLY A 18 7.14 3.96 5.47
C GLY A 18 7.86 3.10 6.51
N ILE A 19 8.59 2.07 6.07
CA ILE A 19 9.43 1.23 6.93
C ILE A 19 10.56 2.06 7.56
N TRP A 20 11.26 2.87 6.76
CA TRP A 20 12.37 3.68 7.26
C TRP A 20 11.91 4.72 8.29
N ALA A 21 10.79 5.39 8.04
CA ALA A 21 10.18 6.34 8.96
C ALA A 21 9.74 5.67 10.27
N PHE A 22 9.16 4.47 10.20
CA PHE A 22 8.82 3.67 11.38
C PHE A 22 10.04 3.37 12.24
N ILE A 23 11.13 2.89 11.63
CA ILE A 23 12.38 2.57 12.33
C ILE A 23 12.98 3.83 13.00
N LYS A 24 12.99 4.97 12.30
CA LYS A 24 13.60 6.21 12.80
C LYS A 24 12.76 6.93 13.86
N LYS A 25 11.44 7.02 13.67
CA LYS A 25 10.55 7.86 14.49
C LYS A 25 9.75 7.06 15.52
N LYS A 26 9.82 5.72 15.48
CA LYS A 26 8.96 4.80 16.26
C LYS A 26 7.47 5.14 16.15
N TRP A 27 7.07 5.82 15.07
CA TRP A 27 5.70 6.19 14.82
C TRP A 27 5.12 5.18 13.85
N ASP A 28 4.06 4.53 14.30
CA ASP A 28 3.32 3.46 13.64
C ASP A 28 2.53 3.93 12.41
N VAL A 29 2.11 5.19 12.37
CA VAL A 29 1.35 5.77 11.24
C VAL A 29 2.05 5.60 9.88
N PRO A 30 3.32 6.01 9.69
CA PRO A 30 4.06 5.73 8.46
C PRO A 30 4.11 4.26 8.05
N LEU A 31 4.09 3.33 9.02
CA LEU A 31 4.10 1.89 8.74
C LEU A 31 2.77 1.43 8.14
N TYR A 32 1.63 1.91 8.66
CA TYR A 32 0.32 1.60 8.09
C TYR A 32 0.20 2.06 6.63
N ILE A 33 0.71 3.26 6.33
CA ILE A 33 0.76 3.78 4.97
C ILE A 33 1.69 2.91 4.11
N GLY A 34 2.89 2.60 4.59
CA GLY A 34 3.84 1.73 3.88
C GLY A 34 3.22 0.37 3.52
N ILE A 35 2.60 -0.32 4.49
CA ILE A 35 1.93 -1.61 4.27
C ILE A 35 0.80 -1.49 3.26
N ALA A 36 -0.02 -0.43 3.34
CA ALA A 36 -1.08 -0.19 2.36
C ALA A 36 -0.53 -0.09 0.92
N PHE A 37 0.52 0.69 0.72
CA PHE A 37 1.18 0.79 -0.58
C PHE A 37 1.88 -0.50 -0.99
N GLY A 38 2.38 -1.31 -0.04
CA GLY A 38 2.85 -2.66 -0.31
C GLY A 38 1.75 -3.57 -0.87
N LEU A 39 0.55 -3.56 -0.28
CA LEU A 39 -0.62 -4.29 -0.76
C LEU A 39 -1.06 -3.80 -2.15
N PHE A 40 -1.09 -2.48 -2.38
CA PHE A 40 -1.28 -1.96 -3.72
C PHE A 40 -0.22 -2.47 -4.68
N GLY A 41 1.06 -2.50 -4.29
CA GLY A 41 2.15 -3.08 -5.07
C GLY A 41 1.87 -4.52 -5.51
N VAL A 42 1.42 -5.38 -4.60
CA VAL A 42 1.02 -6.77 -4.93
C VAL A 42 -0.08 -6.81 -5.99
N SER A 43 -1.11 -5.96 -5.87
CA SER A 43 -2.16 -5.85 -6.88
C SER A 43 -1.62 -5.42 -8.26
N HIS A 44 -0.68 -4.48 -8.31
CA HIS A 44 -0.06 -4.01 -9.55
C HIS A 44 0.81 -5.11 -10.18
N THR A 45 1.56 -5.87 -9.38
CA THR A 45 2.35 -7.02 -9.84
C THR A 45 1.45 -8.09 -10.47
N LEU A 46 0.33 -8.45 -9.83
CA LEU A 46 -0.64 -9.40 -10.39
C LEU A 46 -1.24 -8.89 -11.71
N THR A 47 -1.47 -7.58 -11.81
CA THR A 47 -1.95 -6.96 -13.05
C THR A 47 -0.90 -7.07 -14.16
N LEU A 48 0.37 -6.79 -13.87
CA LEU A 48 1.48 -6.89 -14.83
C LEU A 48 1.75 -8.33 -15.28
N MET A 49 1.53 -9.30 -14.40
CA MET A 49 1.64 -10.73 -14.72
C MET A 49 0.45 -11.27 -15.53
N GLY A 50 -0.57 -10.44 -15.81
CA GLY A 50 -1.79 -10.88 -16.49
C GLY A 50 -2.73 -11.74 -15.64
N LEU A 51 -2.44 -11.90 -14.34
CA LEU A 51 -3.23 -12.71 -13.40
C LEU A 51 -4.39 -11.95 -12.76
N ALA A 52 -4.50 -10.64 -12.96
CA ALA A 52 -5.56 -9.86 -12.33
C ALA A 52 -6.97 -10.28 -12.76
N ALA A 53 -7.16 -10.72 -14.00
CA ALA A 53 -8.47 -11.16 -14.49
C ALA A 53 -8.92 -12.49 -13.86
N SER A 54 -8.00 -13.42 -13.61
CA SER A 54 -8.31 -14.70 -12.98
C SER A 54 -8.42 -14.61 -11.45
N LEU A 55 -7.77 -13.61 -10.84
CA LEU A 55 -7.78 -13.35 -9.39
C LEU A 55 -8.52 -12.05 -9.03
N ASP A 56 -9.54 -11.66 -9.80
CA ASP A 56 -10.19 -10.35 -9.65
C ASP A 56 -10.70 -10.10 -8.22
N ALA A 57 -11.44 -11.07 -7.65
CA ALA A 57 -11.92 -10.99 -6.27
C ALA A 57 -10.78 -10.81 -5.24
N PHE A 58 -9.67 -11.53 -5.43
CA PHE A 58 -8.50 -11.43 -4.55
C PHE A 58 -7.82 -10.06 -4.68
N VAL A 59 -7.67 -9.55 -5.91
CA VAL A 59 -7.13 -8.21 -6.19
C VAL A 59 -8.00 -7.13 -5.54
N ILE A 60 -9.33 -7.25 -5.63
CA ILE A 60 -10.27 -6.32 -4.99
C ILE A 60 -10.12 -6.35 -3.46
N VAL A 61 -10.09 -7.53 -2.85
CA VAL A 61 -9.95 -7.68 -1.39
C VAL A 61 -8.66 -7.02 -0.89
N ILE A 62 -7.52 -7.27 -1.57
CA ILE A 62 -6.24 -6.63 -1.23
C ILE A 62 -6.34 -5.11 -1.29
N ARG A 63 -6.97 -4.56 -2.34
CA ARG A 63 -7.13 -3.11 -2.49
C ARG A 63 -8.00 -2.52 -1.39
N VAL A 64 -9.12 -3.17 -1.05
CA VAL A 64 -9.99 -2.73 0.05
C VAL A 64 -9.22 -2.68 1.37
N ILE A 65 -8.46 -3.72 1.69
CA ILE A 65 -7.62 -3.75 2.89
C ILE A 65 -6.59 -2.61 2.86
N ALA A 66 -5.95 -2.37 1.71
CA ALA A 66 -5.01 -1.27 1.55
C ALA A 66 -5.66 0.09 1.80
N TYR A 67 -6.85 0.35 1.26
CA TYR A 67 -7.60 1.58 1.54
C TYR A 67 -7.97 1.72 3.02
N LEU A 68 -8.41 0.64 3.67
CA LEU A 68 -8.73 0.65 5.10
C LEU A 68 -7.50 0.97 5.97
N LEU A 69 -6.31 0.46 5.62
CA LEU A 69 -5.07 0.81 6.33
C LEU A 69 -4.73 2.30 6.20
N VAL A 70 -4.93 2.90 5.02
CA VAL A 70 -4.73 4.35 4.84
C VAL A 70 -5.73 5.14 5.68
N ILE A 71 -7.01 4.74 5.70
CA ILE A 71 -8.04 5.38 6.52
C ILE A 71 -7.66 5.30 8.01
N VAL A 72 -7.24 4.12 8.50
CA VAL A 72 -6.80 3.94 9.89
C VAL A 72 -5.59 4.82 10.20
N ALA A 73 -4.62 4.92 9.29
CA ALA A 73 -3.46 5.79 9.45
C ALA A 73 -3.88 7.26 9.61
N LEU A 74 -4.80 7.75 8.76
CA LEU A 74 -5.32 9.11 8.84
C LEU A 74 -6.13 9.34 10.13
N CYS A 75 -6.98 8.41 10.53
CA CYS A 75 -7.70 8.49 11.80
C CYS A 75 -6.73 8.57 12.98
N ARG A 76 -5.64 7.79 12.99
CA ARG A 76 -4.61 7.86 14.04
C ARG A 76 -3.89 9.21 14.05
N ILE A 77 -3.64 9.83 12.89
CA ILE A 77 -3.09 11.19 12.84
C ILE A 77 -4.08 12.18 13.48
N LEU A 78 -5.37 12.11 13.13
CA LEU A 78 -6.38 13.03 13.63
C LEU A 78 -6.67 12.86 15.13
N MET A 79 -6.54 11.65 15.66
CA MET A 79 -6.80 11.34 17.08
C MET A 79 -5.59 11.62 17.99
N LYS A 80 -4.38 11.75 17.43
CA LYS A 80 -3.17 12.04 18.22
C LYS A 80 -3.17 13.54 18.56
N LYS A 81 -3.68 13.88 19.75
CA LYS A 81 -3.57 15.22 20.36
C LYS A 81 -2.11 15.60 20.60
#